data_AF-S4PZN2-F1
#
_entry.id   AF-S4PZN2-F1
#
_cell.length_a   1.000
_cell.length_b   1.000
_cell.length_c   1.000
_cell.angle_alpha   90.00
_cell.angle_beta   90.00
_cell.angle_gamma   90.00
#
_symmetry.space_group_name_H-M   'P 1'
#
loop_
_entity.id
_entity.type
_entity.pdbx_description
1 polymer ?
#
loop_
_entity_poly.entity_id
_entity_poly.type
_entity_poly.pdbx_seq_one_letter_code
_entity_poly.pdbx_strand_id
1 'polypeptide(L)'
;MGTHPNGPSLIIERGILLSEYLKDNHDAVGPDVNRKFGITVPFLLKVLSIRKALSIQAHPAKDHAEELNRLYPDMYKDPNHKPELAIALTPFEALCG
;
A
#
# COMPACT_ATOMS: atom_id res chain seq x y z
N MET A 1 2.17 -3.34 -7.15
CA MET A 1 3.33 -4.20 -6.91
C MET A 1 3.55 -4.31 -5.41
N GLY A 2 3.53 -5.53 -4.88
CA GLY A 2 3.50 -5.83 -3.45
C GLY A 2 2.64 -7.06 -3.14
N THR A 3 2.21 -7.20 -1.89
CA THR A 3 1.46 -8.37 -1.38
C THR A 3 -0.06 -8.16 -1.31
N HIS A 4 -0.59 -7.10 -1.92
CA HIS A 4 -2.00 -6.74 -1.83
C HIS A 4 -2.92 -7.78 -2.54
N PRO A 5 -4.00 -8.27 -1.91
CA PRO A 5 -4.83 -9.35 -2.44
C PRO A 5 -5.57 -8.99 -3.74
N ASN A 6 -5.99 -7.73 -3.92
CA ASN A 6 -6.68 -7.29 -5.15
C ASN A 6 -5.74 -7.10 -6.37
N GLY A 7 -4.44 -7.34 -6.20
CA GLY A 7 -3.45 -7.21 -7.27
C GLY A 7 -2.18 -7.95 -6.87
N PRO A 8 -2.25 -9.29 -6.72
CA PRO A 8 -1.17 -10.07 -6.16
C PRO A 8 0.02 -10.08 -7.13
N SER A 9 1.23 -10.01 -6.60
CA SER A 9 2.46 -10.11 -7.40
C SER A 9 2.94 -11.57 -7.45
N LEU A 10 3.32 -12.05 -8.63
CA LEU A 10 3.84 -13.40 -8.86
C LEU A 10 5.38 -13.36 -8.98
N ILE A 11 6.07 -14.26 -8.28
CA ILE A 11 7.49 -14.53 -8.53
C ILE A 11 7.57 -15.52 -9.69
N ILE A 12 7.90 -15.03 -10.88
CA ILE A 12 7.77 -15.77 -12.16
C ILE A 12 8.57 -17.07 -12.13
N GLU A 13 9.81 -17.04 -11.66
CA GLU A 13 10.73 -18.17 -11.65
C GLU A 13 10.28 -19.31 -10.72
N ARG A 14 9.42 -18.99 -9.73
CA ARG A 14 8.93 -19.94 -8.73
C ARG A 14 7.46 -20.33 -8.94
N GLY A 15 6.72 -19.57 -9.74
CA GLY A 15 5.29 -19.80 -9.94
C GLY A 15 4.41 -19.60 -8.70
N ILE A 16 4.88 -18.85 -7.70
CA ILE A 16 4.16 -18.58 -6.45
C ILE A 16 3.96 -17.09 -6.21
N LEU A 17 2.91 -16.73 -5.46
CA LEU A 17 2.67 -15.35 -5.08
C LEU A 17 3.74 -14.86 -4.10
N LEU A 18 4.08 -13.58 -4.20
CA LEU A 18 4.99 -12.93 -3.25
C LEU A 18 4.47 -13.05 -1.80
N SER A 19 3.16 -12.97 -1.59
CA SER A 19 2.55 -13.15 -0.27
C SER A 19 2.76 -14.55 0.31
N GLU A 20 2.74 -15.59 -0.54
CA GLU A 20 2.98 -16.97 -0.11
C GLU A 20 4.47 -17.20 0.14
N TYR A 21 5.34 -16.68 -0.74
CA TYR A 21 6.79 -16.77 -0.56
C TYR A 21 7.24 -16.20 0.80
N LEU A 22 6.66 -15.07 1.23
CA LEU A 22 7.03 -14.44 2.49
C LEU A 22 6.67 -15.28 3.72
N LYS A 23 5.70 -16.20 3.66
CA LYS A 23 5.34 -17.08 4.79
C LYS A 23 6.44 -18.09 5.13
N ASP A 24 7.20 -18.51 4.13
CA ASP A 24 8.29 -19.48 4.31
C ASP A 24 9.67 -18.81 4.33
N ASN A 25 9.76 -17.52 3.99
CA ASN A 25 11.02 -16.79 3.82
C ASN A 25 10.99 -15.47 4.61
N HIS A 26 10.85 -15.58 5.94
CA HIS A 26 10.70 -14.44 6.84
C HIS A 26 11.83 -13.41 6.75
N ASP A 27 13.05 -13.86 6.45
CA ASP A 27 14.21 -12.98 6.34
C ASP A 27 14.17 -12.04 5.13
N ALA A 28 13.28 -12.30 4.16
CA ALA A 28 13.18 -11.50 2.93
C ALA A 28 12.71 -10.04 3.18
N VAL A 29 12.03 -9.75 4.29
CA VAL A 29 11.64 -8.37 4.65
C VAL A 29 12.71 -7.66 5.49
N GLY A 30 13.66 -8.40 6.04
CA GLY A 30 14.67 -7.89 6.96
C GLY A 30 14.17 -7.68 8.40
N PRO A 31 15.09 -7.64 9.38
CA PRO A 31 14.75 -7.68 10.80
C PRO A 31 14.01 -6.43 11.29
N ASP A 32 14.34 -5.25 10.77
CA ASP A 32 13.72 -3.99 11.21
C ASP A 32 12.27 -3.86 10.75
N VAL A 33 11.99 -4.28 9.50
CA VAL A 33 10.64 -4.32 8.96
C VAL A 33 9.81 -5.34 9.72
N ASN A 34 10.35 -6.55 9.93
CA ASN A 34 9.67 -7.60 10.69
C ASN A 34 9.31 -7.13 12.12
N ARG A 35 10.27 -6.51 12.83
CA ARG A 35 10.04 -6.00 14.18
C ARG A 35 8.93 -4.94 14.24
N LYS A 36 8.79 -4.10 13.22
CA LYS A 36 7.85 -2.97 13.21
C LYS A 36 6.51 -3.28 12.57
N PHE A 37 6.49 -4.11 11.54
CA PHE A 37 5.32 -4.35 10.68
C PHE A 37 4.96 -5.83 10.52
N GLY A 38 5.78 -6.75 11.04
CA GLY A 38 5.65 -8.19 10.86
C GLY A 38 6.16 -8.67 9.50
N ILE A 39 5.83 -9.93 9.16
CA ILE A 39 6.22 -10.57 7.89
C ILE A 39 5.32 -10.06 6.75
N THR A 40 5.55 -8.83 6.32
CA THR A 40 4.78 -8.18 5.25
C THR A 40 5.59 -7.10 4.54
N VAL A 41 5.10 -6.68 3.37
CA VAL A 41 5.60 -5.49 2.69
C VAL A 41 4.75 -4.30 3.18
N PRO A 42 5.33 -3.35 3.94
CA PRO A 42 4.56 -2.27 4.59
C PRO A 42 4.19 -1.11 3.65
N PHE A 43 4.26 -1.32 2.34
CA PHE A 43 3.94 -0.33 1.33
C PHE A 43 3.35 -0.99 0.08
N LEU A 44 2.68 -0.19 -0.74
CA LEU A 44 2.17 -0.61 -2.05
C LEU A 44 2.76 0.27 -3.13
N LEU A 45 3.61 -0.30 -3.98
CA LEU A 45 4.20 0.41 -5.10
C LEU A 45 3.25 0.37 -6.31
N LYS A 46 3.06 1.51 -6.97
CA LYS A 46 2.22 1.64 -8.17
C LYS A 46 2.93 2.45 -9.25
N VAL A 47 2.62 2.13 -10.49
CA VAL A 47 2.85 2.99 -11.65
C VAL A 47 1.48 3.45 -12.11
N LEU A 48 1.27 4.76 -12.23
CA LEU A 48 0.00 5.35 -12.63
C LEU A 48 0.15 6.03 -13.99
N SER A 49 -0.69 5.63 -14.94
CA SER A 49 -0.81 6.29 -16.25
C SER A 49 -2.13 7.07 -16.26
N ILE A 50 -2.06 8.35 -15.91
CA ILE A 50 -3.24 9.19 -15.61
C ILE A 50 -3.70 9.91 -16.87
N ARG A 51 -4.86 9.53 -17.43
CA ARG A 51 -5.47 10.19 -18.61
C ARG A 51 -6.42 11.33 -18.25
N LYS A 52 -7.06 11.27 -17.08
CA LYS A 52 -8.02 12.26 -16.57
C LYS A 52 -7.66 12.58 -15.12
N ALA A 53 -7.98 13.79 -14.68
CA ALA A 53 -7.83 14.17 -13.28
C ALA A 53 -8.57 13.15 -12.37
N LEU A 54 -7.90 12.77 -11.30
CA LEU A 54 -8.49 11.95 -10.24
C LEU A 54 -9.30 12.84 -9.28
N SER A 55 -10.05 12.23 -8.37
CA SER A 55 -10.75 12.99 -7.34
C SER A 55 -9.75 13.76 -6.46
N ILE A 56 -10.19 14.92 -5.96
CA ILE A 56 -9.49 15.59 -4.85
C ILE A 56 -9.65 14.71 -3.62
N GLN A 57 -8.53 14.42 -2.95
CA GLN A 57 -8.46 13.46 -1.86
C GLN A 57 -7.62 14.02 -0.72
N ALA A 58 -8.00 13.67 0.51
CA ALA A 58 -7.21 13.84 1.71
C ALA A 58 -7.28 12.55 2.51
N HIS A 59 -6.17 12.15 3.14
CA HIS A 59 -6.11 10.96 3.98
C HIS A 59 -6.07 11.36 5.45
N PRO A 60 -6.90 10.73 6.31
CA PRO A 60 -6.89 11.04 7.74
C PRO A 60 -5.55 10.65 8.39
N ALA A 61 -5.20 11.36 9.46
CA ALA A 61 -4.16 10.92 10.38
C ALA A 61 -4.56 9.61 11.09
N LYS A 62 -3.60 8.92 11.69
CA LYS A 62 -3.76 7.55 12.20
C LYS A 62 -4.92 7.42 13.20
N ASP A 63 -4.96 8.30 14.20
CA ASP A 63 -5.99 8.27 15.25
C ASP A 63 -7.40 8.51 14.67
N HIS A 64 -7.51 9.40 13.68
CA HIS A 64 -8.80 9.68 13.04
C HIS A 64 -9.20 8.58 12.06
N ALA A 65 -8.25 7.90 11.40
CA ALA A 65 -8.52 6.72 10.59
C ALA A 65 -9.10 5.57 11.44
N GLU A 66 -8.59 5.38 12.65
CA GLU A 66 -9.12 4.41 13.62
C GLU A 66 -10.55 4.74 14.07
N GLU A 67 -10.84 6.01 14.31
CA GLU A 67 -12.19 6.49 14.62
C GLU A 67 -13.16 6.25 13.45
N LEU A 68 -12.77 6.68 12.24
CA LEU A 68 -13.58 6.57 11.04
C LEU A 68 -13.85 5.12 10.64
N ASN A 69 -12.85 4.23 10.75
CA ASN A 69 -13.01 2.80 10.53
C ASN A 69 -14.01 2.17 11.52
N ARG A 70 -14.02 2.62 12.78
CA ARG A 70 -14.95 2.13 13.80
C ARG A 70 -16.38 2.62 13.57
N LEU A 71 -16.55 3.89 13.19
CA LEU A 71 -17.87 4.51 12.98
C LEU A 71 -18.50 4.13 11.64
N TYR A 72 -17.68 4.01 10.59
CA TYR A 72 -18.13 3.79 9.22
C TYR A 72 -17.27 2.72 8.49
N PRO A 73 -17.26 1.47 8.97
CA PRO A 73 -16.40 0.40 8.43
C PRO A 73 -16.67 0.07 6.95
N ASP A 74 -17.88 0.37 6.46
CA ASP A 74 -18.23 0.18 5.06
C ASP A 74 -17.56 1.21 4.13
N MET A 75 -17.21 2.39 4.64
CA MET A 75 -16.52 3.44 3.87
C MET A 75 -15.00 3.43 4.12
N TYR A 76 -14.58 3.23 5.37
CA TYR A 76 -13.16 3.19 5.76
C TYR A 76 -12.79 1.75 6.05
N LYS A 77 -12.15 1.10 5.08
CA LYS A 77 -11.92 -0.37 5.09
C LYS A 77 -10.84 -0.83 6.06
N ASP A 78 -9.99 0.08 6.53
CA ASP A 78 -8.93 -0.21 7.48
C ASP A 78 -8.64 0.99 8.39
N PRO A 79 -7.99 0.77 9.55
CA PRO A 79 -7.73 1.83 10.53
C PRO A 79 -6.41 2.58 10.30
N ASN A 80 -5.74 2.46 9.15
CA ASN A 80 -4.43 3.09 8.96
C ASN A 80 -4.51 4.46 8.30
N HIS A 81 -3.54 5.31 8.65
CA HIS A 81 -3.21 6.45 7.80
C HIS A 81 -2.66 5.97 6.46
N LYS A 82 -2.68 6.86 5.46
CA LYS A 82 -2.20 6.53 4.12
C LYS A 82 -1.24 7.61 3.60
N PRO A 83 0.00 7.65 4.13
CA PRO A 83 1.03 8.50 3.55
C PRO A 83 1.35 8.04 2.12
N GLU A 84 1.43 8.99 1.19
CA GLU A 84 1.70 8.75 -0.22
C GLU A 84 2.87 9.62 -0.70
N LEU A 85 3.69 9.08 -1.61
CA LEU A 85 4.77 9.80 -2.29
C LEU A 85 4.60 9.59 -3.79
N ALA A 86 4.63 10.67 -4.56
CA ALA A 86 4.59 10.63 -6.02
C ALA A 86 5.95 11.02 -6.61
N ILE A 87 6.42 10.24 -7.59
CA ILE A 87 7.62 10.53 -8.37
C ILE A 87 7.21 10.59 -9.83
N ALA A 88 7.47 11.72 -10.49
CA ALA A 88 7.12 11.92 -11.89
C ALA A 88 8.06 11.12 -12.81
N LEU A 89 7.49 10.21 -13.62
CA LEU A 89 8.21 9.48 -14.67
C LEU A 89 8.12 10.20 -16.04
N THR A 90 7.11 11.05 -16.19
CA THR A 90 6.84 11.94 -17.33
C THR A 90 6.44 13.31 -16.77
N PRO A 91 6.31 14.38 -17.59
CA PRO A 91 5.67 15.60 -17.12
C PRO A 91 4.35 15.30 -16.41
N PHE A 92 4.16 15.88 -15.24
CA PHE A 92 3.10 15.55 -14.31
C PHE A 92 2.60 16.81 -13.61
N GLU A 93 1.28 16.93 -13.48
CA GLU A 93 0.60 18.02 -12.82
C GLU A 93 -0.20 17.47 -11.64
N ALA A 94 -0.19 18.19 -10.52
CA ALA A 94 -0.93 17.83 -9.31
C ALA A 94 -1.45 19.05 -8.57
N LEU A 95 -2.59 18.87 -7.91
CA LEU A 95 -3.02 19.74 -6.81
C LEU A 95 -2.47 19.14 -5.52
N CYS A 96 -1.67 19.91 -4.78
CA CYS A 96 -1.06 19.50 -3.52
C CYS A 96 -1.03 20.70 -2.57
N GLY A 97 -1.59 20.53 -1.38
CA GLY A 97 -1.74 21.58 -0.37
C GLY A 97 -2.27 21.03 0.94
#